data_AF-A0A449I7V6-F1
#
_entry.id   AF-A0A449I7V6-F1
#
_cell.length_a   1.000
_cell.length_b   1.000
_cell.length_c   1.000
_cell.angle_alpha   90.00
_cell.angle_beta   90.00
_cell.angle_gamma   90.00
#
_symmetry.space_group_name_H-M   'P 1'
#
loop_
_entity.id
_entity.type
_entity.pdbx_description
1 polymer ?
#
loop_
_entity_poly.entity_id
_entity_poly.type
_entity_poly.pdbx_seq_one_letter_code
_entity_poly.pdbx_strand_id
1 'polypeptide(L)'
;MTTHINKRYSDESLWLLLDDLKFVNALHHIRNGRIPKIGNEIELGILCKLERCVTTIKDVYKREGLPIYYRKAGGRYYKIITKIPTHSSAEGELKVREKYQSLVGAALSSNLFYWFWLIHSDWHNLRSSELEMFPIHSNHFQMKNLIK
;
A
#
# COMPACT_ATOMS: atom_id res chain seq x y z
N MET A 1 -1.18 12.12 12.48
CA MET A 1 -0.95 11.16 11.38
C MET A 1 -2.29 10.57 11.04
N THR A 2 -2.87 10.97 9.91
CA THR A 2 -4.18 10.51 9.49
C THR A 2 -4.00 9.59 8.30
N THR A 3 -4.47 8.36 8.42
CA THR A 3 -4.54 7.41 7.31
C THR A 3 -5.72 7.70 6.40
N HIS A 4 -6.27 8.91 6.43
CA HIS A 4 -7.39 9.35 5.60
C HIS A 4 -6.91 10.35 4.57
N ILE A 5 -7.61 10.40 3.44
CA ILE A 5 -7.36 11.41 2.41
C ILE A 5 -7.87 12.75 2.96
N ASN A 6 -7.00 13.76 3.02
CA ASN A 6 -7.42 15.14 3.27
C ASN A 6 -8.28 15.59 2.08
N LYS A 7 -9.56 15.83 2.32
CA LYS A 7 -10.51 16.30 1.32
C LYS A 7 -11.03 17.65 1.74
N ARG A 8 -11.14 18.56 0.77
CA ARG A 8 -11.89 19.80 0.93
C ARG A 8 -13.33 19.58 0.51
N TYR A 9 -14.27 19.96 1.37
CA TYR A 9 -15.69 19.99 1.07
C TYR A 9 -16.06 21.24 0.27
N SER A 10 -17.20 21.21 -0.43
CA SER A 10 -17.59 22.30 -1.33
C SER A 10 -17.75 23.65 -0.63
N ASP A 11 -18.13 23.60 0.65
CA ASP A 11 -18.37 24.72 1.56
C ASP A 11 -17.10 25.20 2.30
N GLU A 12 -15.98 24.49 2.17
CA GLU A 12 -14.71 24.89 2.80
C GLU A 12 -13.88 25.80 1.89
N SER A 13 -13.29 26.84 2.51
CA SER A 13 -12.35 27.74 1.84
C SER A 13 -11.12 26.98 1.34
N LEU A 14 -10.66 27.32 0.12
CA LEU A 14 -9.41 26.78 -0.42
C LEU A 14 -8.21 27.09 0.48
N TRP A 15 -8.23 28.25 1.15
CA TRP A 15 -7.12 28.69 2.01
C TRP A 15 -6.86 27.74 3.18
N LEU A 16 -7.88 27.06 3.70
CA LEU A 16 -7.72 26.04 4.74
C LEU A 16 -6.79 24.90 4.29
N LEU A 17 -6.82 24.52 3.01
CA LEU A 17 -5.88 23.51 2.49
C LEU A 17 -4.47 24.08 2.29
N LEU A 18 -4.37 25.33 1.82
CA LEU A 18 -3.10 25.94 1.43
C LEU A 18 -2.26 26.31 2.66
N ASP A 19 -2.89 26.83 3.71
CA ASP A 19 -2.22 27.24 4.94
C ASP A 19 -1.67 26.05 5.73
N ASP A 20 -2.29 24.88 5.59
CA ASP A 20 -1.88 23.62 6.23
C ASP A 20 -0.90 22.79 5.39
N LEU A 21 -0.43 23.30 4.24
CA LEU A 21 0.55 22.59 3.42
C LEU A 21 1.86 22.43 4.20
N LYS A 22 2.30 21.17 4.30
CA LYS A 22 3.58 20.81 4.91
C LYS A 22 4.44 20.12 3.88
N PHE A 23 5.74 20.38 3.95
CA PHE A 23 6.72 19.88 3.01
C PHE A 23 7.88 19.23 3.75
N VAL A 24 8.39 18.17 3.17
CA VAL A 24 9.63 17.51 3.58
C VAL A 24 10.43 17.18 2.32
N ASN A 25 11.76 17.18 2.40
CA ASN A 25 12.59 16.84 1.25
C ASN A 25 12.53 15.33 0.97
N ALA A 26 11.77 14.95 -0.05
CA ALA A 26 11.57 13.55 -0.44
C ALA A 26 12.29 13.16 -1.74
N LEU A 27 13.19 14.00 -2.27
CA LEU A 27 13.84 13.78 -3.57
C LEU A 27 14.66 12.48 -3.64
N HIS A 28 15.22 12.04 -2.52
CA HIS A 28 16.00 10.80 -2.44
C HIS A 28 15.13 9.53 -2.35
N HIS A 29 13.81 9.68 -2.27
CA HIS A 29 12.84 8.60 -2.10
C HIS A 29 11.99 8.37 -3.37
N ILE A 30 12.46 8.86 -4.53
CA ILE A 30 11.77 8.69 -5.80
C ILE A 30 11.76 7.21 -6.18
N ARG A 31 10.57 6.67 -6.45
CA ARG A 31 10.40 5.26 -6.83
C ARG A 31 9.62 5.11 -8.11
N ASN A 32 10.22 4.44 -9.10
CA ASN A 32 9.65 4.27 -10.44
C ASN A 32 9.20 5.61 -11.07
N GLY A 33 10.01 6.66 -10.90
CA GLY A 33 9.71 8.01 -11.40
C GLY A 33 8.64 8.78 -10.61
N ARG A 34 8.21 8.27 -9.44
CA ARG A 34 7.18 8.91 -8.59
C ARG A 34 7.82 9.51 -7.36
N ILE A 35 7.56 10.79 -7.13
CA ILE A 35 7.90 11.47 -5.88
C ILE A 35 6.82 11.09 -4.85
N PRO A 36 7.19 10.56 -3.67
CA PRO A 36 6.21 10.20 -2.65
C PRO A 36 5.57 11.46 -2.08
N LYS A 37 4.23 11.46 -2.01
CA LYS A 37 3.43 12.59 -1.51
C LYS A 37 3.39 12.61 0.01
N ILE A 38 4.50 13.01 0.64
CA ILE A 38 4.66 13.12 2.09
C ILE A 38 4.91 14.58 2.50
N GLY A 39 4.47 14.96 3.70
CA GLY A 39 4.55 16.36 4.16
C GLY A 39 5.25 16.56 5.50
N ASN A 40 5.62 15.51 6.23
CA ASN A 40 6.28 15.64 7.53
C ASN A 40 7.38 14.61 7.79
N GLU A 41 8.23 14.90 8.77
CA GLU A 41 9.37 14.07 9.17
C GLU A 41 8.99 12.67 9.66
N ILE A 42 7.79 12.51 10.24
CA ILE A 42 7.34 11.20 10.70
C ILE A 42 7.03 10.30 9.51
N GLU A 43 6.35 10.82 8.48
CA GLU A 43 6.10 10.13 7.22
C GLU A 43 7.40 9.76 6.51
N LEU A 44 8.36 10.70 6.44
CA LEU A 44 9.69 10.43 5.91
C LEU A 44 10.38 9.31 6.69
N GLY A 45 10.34 9.35 8.02
CA GLY A 45 10.91 8.33 8.88
C GLY A 45 10.26 6.95 8.70
N ILE A 46 8.96 6.88 8.46
CA ILE A 46 8.26 5.62 8.12
C ILE A 46 8.74 5.10 6.76
N LEU A 47 8.81 5.98 5.75
CA LEU A 47 9.26 5.60 4.41
C LEU A 47 10.70 5.06 4.43
N CYS A 48 11.61 5.76 5.11
CA CYS A 48 12.99 5.32 5.32
C CYS A 48 13.07 3.92 5.96
N LYS A 49 12.20 3.61 6.91
CA LYS A 49 12.16 2.27 7.55
C LYS A 49 11.67 1.20 6.59
N LEU A 50 10.64 1.50 5.80
CA LEU A 50 10.13 0.60 4.77
C LEU A 50 11.18 0.31 3.70
N GLU A 51 11.93 1.33 3.26
CA GLU A 51 12.96 1.19 2.22
C GLU A 51 14.20 0.41 2.67
N ARG A 52 14.44 0.28 3.97
CA ARG A 52 15.49 -0.61 4.51
C ARG A 52 15.16 -2.09 4.36
N CYS A 53 13.90 -2.44 4.08
CA CYS A 53 13.52 -3.82 3.81
C CYS A 53 14.05 -4.27 2.44
N VAL A 54 14.87 -5.31 2.45
CA VAL A 54 15.50 -5.85 1.23
C VAL A 54 14.48 -6.56 0.33
N THR A 55 13.42 -7.11 0.91
CA THR A 55 12.41 -7.91 0.18
C THR A 55 11.15 -7.10 -0.07
N THR A 56 10.66 -7.17 -1.31
CA THR A 56 9.37 -6.63 -1.75
C THR A 56 8.42 -7.74 -2.13
N ILE A 57 7.14 -7.41 -2.33
CA ILE A 57 6.16 -8.35 -2.85
C ILE A 57 6.59 -8.91 -4.23
N LYS A 58 7.25 -8.10 -5.06
CA LYS A 58 7.79 -8.55 -6.36
C LYS A 58 8.75 -9.71 -6.21
N ASP A 59 9.59 -9.71 -5.18
CA ASP A 59 10.64 -10.73 -4.98
C ASP A 59 10.06 -12.09 -4.56
N VAL A 60 8.85 -12.09 -4.00
CA VAL A 60 8.12 -13.30 -3.60
C VAL A 60 7.07 -13.74 -4.63
N TYR A 61 6.99 -13.07 -5.77
CA TYR A 61 6.17 -13.48 -6.90
C TYR A 61 6.54 -14.89 -7.37
N LYS A 62 5.53 -15.66 -7.77
CA LYS A 62 5.71 -16.96 -8.43
C LYS A 62 4.56 -17.19 -9.40
N ARG A 63 4.87 -17.50 -10.66
CA ARG A 63 3.87 -17.78 -11.72
C ARG A 63 2.92 -18.91 -11.32
N GLU A 64 3.47 -20.01 -10.82
CA GLU A 64 2.74 -21.16 -10.25
C GLU A 64 2.68 -21.04 -8.70
N GLY A 65 2.32 -19.85 -8.22
CA GLY A 65 2.16 -19.52 -6.81
C GLY A 65 0.71 -19.57 -6.33
N LEU A 66 0.51 -19.33 -5.04
CA LEU A 66 -0.83 -19.17 -4.48
C LEU A 66 -1.36 -17.75 -4.77
N PRO A 67 -2.66 -17.63 -5.14
CA PRO A 67 -3.24 -16.35 -5.49
C PRO A 67 -3.58 -15.51 -4.26
N ILE A 68 -3.50 -14.20 -4.45
CA ILE A 68 -4.10 -13.16 -3.62
C ILE A 68 -4.88 -12.28 -4.57
N TYR A 69 -6.16 -12.10 -4.27
CA TYR A 69 -7.07 -11.30 -5.06
C TYR A 69 -7.18 -9.92 -4.47
N TYR A 70 -7.28 -8.92 -5.33
CA TYR A 70 -7.44 -7.53 -4.92
C TYR A 70 -8.42 -6.81 -5.84
N ARG A 71 -9.13 -5.83 -5.30
CA ARG A 71 -10.03 -4.98 -6.08
C ARG A 71 -9.25 -3.86 -6.77
N LYS A 72 -9.18 -3.88 -8.10
CA LYS A 72 -8.48 -2.87 -8.93
C LYS A 72 -9.20 -1.52 -8.89
N ALA A 73 -10.53 -1.53 -9.03
CA ALA A 73 -11.36 -0.34 -9.16
C ALA A 73 -12.60 -0.41 -8.24
N GLY A 74 -13.15 0.75 -7.86
CA GLY A 74 -14.37 0.80 -7.05
C GLY A 74 -14.17 0.46 -5.58
N GLY A 75 -13.02 0.85 -5.00
CA GLY A 75 -12.66 0.72 -3.58
C GLY A 75 -11.89 1.95 -3.12
N ARG A 76 -12.59 3.10 -3.03
CA ARG A 76 -11.99 4.41 -2.70
C ARG A 76 -11.50 4.49 -1.25
N TYR A 77 -12.21 3.84 -0.32
CA TYR A 77 -12.00 4.02 1.13
C TYR A 77 -11.27 2.86 1.81
N TYR A 78 -11.32 1.66 1.24
CA TYR A 78 -10.61 0.49 1.73
C TYR A 78 -10.22 -0.41 0.55
N LYS A 79 -9.05 -1.06 0.67
CA LYS A 79 -8.58 -2.03 -0.33
C LYS A 79 -9.04 -3.41 0.09
N ILE A 80 -9.83 -4.04 -0.77
CA ILE A 80 -10.29 -5.42 -0.57
C ILE A 80 -9.17 -6.33 -1.04
N ILE A 81 -8.65 -7.13 -0.10
CA ILE A 81 -7.60 -8.13 -0.31
C ILE A 81 -8.12 -9.46 0.24
N THR A 82 -8.13 -10.51 -0.58
CA THR A 82 -8.67 -11.82 -0.21
C THR A 82 -7.80 -12.96 -0.73
N LYS A 83 -7.86 -14.12 -0.07
CA LYS A 83 -7.23 -15.36 -0.57
C LYS A 83 -8.13 -16.17 -1.51
N ILE A 84 -9.42 -15.81 -1.54
CA ILE A 84 -10.48 -16.46 -2.31
C ILE A 84 -11.01 -15.42 -3.31
N PRO A 85 -11.31 -15.80 -4.57
CA PRO A 85 -11.83 -14.86 -5.55
C PRO A 85 -13.19 -14.29 -5.12
N THR A 86 -13.43 -13.05 -5.51
CA THR A 86 -14.73 -12.37 -5.36
C THR A 86 -15.58 -12.44 -6.63
N HIS A 87 -15.00 -12.92 -7.74
CA HIS A 87 -15.63 -12.99 -9.07
C HIS A 87 -16.10 -11.63 -9.60
N SER A 88 -15.54 -10.53 -9.10
CA SER A 88 -15.82 -9.20 -9.59
C SER A 88 -15.09 -8.93 -10.91
N SER A 89 -15.73 -8.23 -11.85
CA SER A 89 -15.08 -7.75 -13.08
C SER A 89 -13.91 -6.78 -12.82
N ALA A 90 -13.89 -6.14 -11.65
CA ALA A 90 -12.81 -5.26 -11.21
C ALA A 90 -11.72 -5.98 -10.40
N GLU A 91 -11.69 -7.31 -10.38
CA GLU A 91 -10.70 -8.10 -9.64
C GLU A 91 -9.36 -8.18 -10.38
N GLY A 92 -8.28 -8.12 -9.61
CA GLY A 92 -6.92 -8.42 -10.01
C GLY A 92 -6.37 -9.58 -9.19
N GLU A 93 -5.38 -10.25 -9.73
CA GLU A 93 -4.73 -11.41 -9.11
C GLU A 93 -3.22 -11.16 -9.02
N LEU A 94 -2.64 -11.50 -7.87
CA LEU A 94 -1.21 -11.55 -7.61
C LEU A 94 -0.87 -12.95 -7.11
N LYS A 95 0.10 -13.63 -7.74
CA LYS A 95 0.54 -14.96 -7.31
C LYS A 95 1.87 -14.90 -6.59
N VAL A 96 1.95 -15.48 -5.40
CA VAL A 96 3.15 -15.47 -4.54
C VAL A 96 3.54 -16.88 -4.12
N ARG A 97 4.80 -17.08 -3.72
CA ARG A 97 5.21 -18.39 -3.15
C ARG A 97 4.35 -18.69 -1.93
N GLU A 98 3.93 -19.95 -1.79
CA GLU A 98 2.99 -20.42 -0.76
C GLU A 98 3.31 -19.93 0.65
N LYS A 99 4.59 -20.02 1.06
CA LYS A 99 5.04 -19.56 2.38
C LYS A 99 4.80 -18.07 2.67
N TYR A 100 4.53 -17.25 1.67
CA TYR A 100 4.29 -15.81 1.80
C TYR A 100 2.83 -15.40 1.61
N GLN A 101 1.91 -16.30 1.23
CA GLN A 101 0.53 -15.91 0.90
C GLN A 101 -0.17 -15.20 2.08
N SER A 102 -0.07 -15.75 3.29
CA SER A 102 -0.65 -15.14 4.50
C SER A 102 0.03 -13.82 4.86
N LEU A 103 1.35 -13.75 4.77
CA LEU A 103 2.11 -12.53 5.07
C LEU A 103 1.73 -11.41 4.12
N VAL A 104 1.70 -11.68 2.82
CA VAL A 104 1.36 -10.69 1.79
C VAL A 104 -0.10 -10.26 1.93
N GLY A 105 -1.02 -11.20 2.19
CA GLY A 105 -2.41 -10.86 2.47
C GLY A 105 -2.56 -9.94 3.68
N ALA A 106 -1.89 -10.23 4.79
CA ALA A 106 -1.91 -9.38 5.99
C ALA A 106 -1.26 -8.00 5.74
N ALA A 107 -0.13 -7.98 5.02
CA ALA A 107 0.58 -6.77 4.67
C ALA A 107 -0.29 -5.81 3.83
N LEU A 108 -0.94 -6.33 2.78
CA LEU A 108 -1.80 -5.55 1.89
C LEU A 108 -3.12 -5.13 2.54
N SER A 109 -3.56 -5.82 3.60
CA SER A 109 -4.72 -5.43 4.42
C SER A 109 -4.38 -4.41 5.51
N SER A 110 -3.12 -3.99 5.64
CA SER A 110 -2.69 -3.09 6.71
C SER A 110 -2.89 -1.61 6.39
N ASN A 111 -3.05 -0.79 7.44
CA ASN A 111 -3.04 0.67 7.33
C ASN A 111 -1.71 1.21 6.76
N LEU A 112 -0.60 0.50 7.03
CA LEU A 112 0.72 0.87 6.51
C LEU A 112 0.77 0.74 4.99
N PHE A 113 0.22 -0.35 4.44
CA PHE A 113 0.08 -0.50 3.00
C PHE A 113 -0.87 0.56 2.41
N TYR A 114 -2.00 0.83 3.08
CA TYR A 114 -2.93 1.86 2.61
C TYR A 114 -2.26 3.23 2.50
N TRP A 115 -1.53 3.66 3.53
CA TRP A 115 -0.74 4.90 3.50
C TRP A 115 0.34 4.85 2.41
N PHE A 116 1.09 3.74 2.30
CA PHE A 116 2.11 3.60 1.27
C PHE A 116 1.54 3.70 -0.16
N TRP A 117 0.35 3.12 -0.39
CA TRP A 117 -0.38 3.26 -1.65
C TRP A 117 -0.80 4.71 -1.89
N LEU A 118 -1.29 5.43 -0.87
CA LEU A 118 -1.66 6.85 -1.01
C LEU A 118 -0.48 7.70 -1.48
N ILE A 119 0.70 7.54 -0.89
CA ILE A 119 1.84 8.40 -1.23
C ILE A 119 2.41 8.11 -2.63
N HIS A 120 2.17 6.92 -3.21
CA HIS A 120 2.71 6.48 -4.51
C HIS A 120 1.69 6.35 -5.66
N SER A 121 0.38 6.49 -5.42
CA SER A 121 -0.67 6.27 -6.43
C SER A 121 -1.41 7.55 -6.83
N ASP A 122 -2.34 7.42 -7.79
CA ASP A 122 -3.30 8.46 -8.15
C ASP A 122 -4.61 8.40 -7.32
N TRP A 123 -4.64 7.54 -6.29
CA TRP A 123 -5.77 7.28 -5.41
C TRP A 123 -7.01 6.69 -6.09
N HIS A 124 -6.95 6.35 -7.37
CA HIS A 124 -8.13 5.89 -8.10
C HIS A 124 -8.15 4.36 -8.20
N ASN A 125 -7.19 3.82 -8.96
CA ASN A 125 -7.11 2.39 -9.22
C ASN A 125 -5.87 1.81 -8.52
N LEU A 126 -6.06 0.65 -7.91
CA LEU A 126 -4.96 -0.13 -7.36
C LEU A 126 -4.29 -0.91 -8.49
N ARG A 127 -3.03 -0.58 -8.77
CA ARG A 127 -2.22 -1.21 -9.84
C ARG A 127 -1.28 -2.26 -9.27
N SER A 128 -0.98 -3.29 -10.05
CA SER A 128 -0.01 -4.32 -9.65
C SER A 128 1.36 -3.71 -9.30
N SER A 129 1.82 -2.68 -10.02
CA SER A 129 3.09 -2.01 -9.73
C SER A 129 3.18 -1.41 -8.32
N GLU A 130 2.05 -1.01 -7.73
CA GLU A 130 1.97 -0.45 -6.37
C GLU A 130 2.00 -1.56 -5.32
N LEU A 131 1.40 -2.72 -5.63
CA LEU A 131 1.49 -3.93 -4.81
C LEU A 131 2.91 -4.46 -4.81
N GLU A 132 3.50 -4.65 -6.00
CA GLU A 132 4.82 -5.25 -6.19
C GLU A 132 5.93 -4.49 -5.48
N MET A 133 5.82 -3.17 -5.39
CA MET A 133 6.83 -2.34 -4.73
C MET A 133 6.73 -2.36 -3.20
N PHE A 134 5.63 -2.83 -2.61
CA PHE A 134 5.46 -2.78 -1.16
C PHE A 134 6.51 -3.67 -0.46
N PRO A 135 7.29 -3.14 0.49
CA PRO A 135 8.28 -3.93 1.21
C PRO A 135 7.64 -4.87 2.23
N ILE A 136 8.20 -6.07 2.36
CA ILE A 136 7.75 -7.08 3.32
C ILE A 136 8.95 -7.67 4.06
N HIS A 137 8.82 -7.85 5.36
CA HIS A 137 9.84 -8.53 6.14
C HIS A 137 9.76 -10.04 5.90
N SER A 138 10.82 -10.62 5.33
CA SER A 138 10.89 -12.04 4.97
C SER A 138 11.21 -12.95 6.15
N ASN A 139 11.56 -12.40 7.33
CA ASN A 139 11.93 -13.18 8.52
C ASN A 139 10.67 -13.58 9.34
N HIS A 140 10.51 -14.89 9.53
CA HIS A 140 9.63 -15.58 10.49
C HIS A 140 8.24 -14.97 10.75
N PHE A 141 7.36 -14.93 9.75
CA PHE A 141 5.92 -14.86 10.02
C PHE A 141 5.40 -16.28 10.38
N GLN A 142 5.51 -16.68 11.64
CA GLN A 142 4.84 -17.90 12.14
C GLN A 142 3.42 -17.55 12.57
N MET A 143 2.45 -17.80 11.70
CA MET A 143 1.04 -17.49 11.93
C MET A 143 0.33 -18.53 12.84
N LYS A 144 0.99 -19.00 13.92
CA LYS A 144 0.45 -20.07 14.76
C LYS A 144 -0.72 -19.66 15.68
N ASN A 145 -0.99 -18.36 15.89
CA ASN A 145 -1.84 -17.92 17.00
C ASN A 145 -2.93 -16.86 16.67
N LEU A 146 -3.41 -16.77 15.42
CA LEU A 146 -4.45 -15.76 15.06
C LEU A 146 -5.80 -16.39 14.67
N ILE A 147 -6.21 -17.44 15.37
CA ILE A 147 -7.61 -17.87 15.42
C ILE A 147 -7.97 -18.01 16.90
N LYS A 148 -8.72 -17.05 17.41
CA LYS A 148 -9.62 -17.21 18.57
C LYS A 148 -11.01 -16.80 18.11
#